data_AF-A0A849F1Z6-F1
#
_entry.id   AF-A0A849F1Z6-F1
#
_cell.length_a   1.000
_cell.length_b   1.000
_cell.length_c   1.000
_cell.angle_alpha   90.00
_cell.angle_beta   90.00
_cell.angle_gamma   90.00
#
_symmetry.space_group_name_H-M   'P 1'
#
loop_
_entity.id
_entity.type
_entity.pdbx_description
1 polymer ?
#
loop_
_entity_poly.entity_id
_entity_poly.type
_entity_poly.pdbx_seq_one_letter_code
_entity_poly.pdbx_strand_id
1 'polypeptide(L)' 'MGEGKNWVLIFENVSPSETAKYKETLESNGYKINFTTRAGTATHFAAEKGNITVTFMGDEGGASISVGVDG' A
#
# COMPACT_ATOMS: atom_id res chain seq x y z
N MET A 1 -6.41 -19.47 16.20
CA MET A 1 -5.67 -18.37 15.56
C MET A 1 -5.47 -18.81 14.12
N GLY A 2 -6.27 -18.28 13.19
CA GLY A 2 -6.22 -18.70 11.79
C GLY A 2 -4.94 -18.19 11.13
N GLU A 3 -4.38 -18.97 10.20
CA GLU A 3 -3.28 -18.51 9.36
C GLU A 3 -3.79 -17.37 8.47
N GLY A 4 -3.39 -16.14 8.76
CA GLY A 4 -3.69 -14.98 7.91
C GLY A 4 -3.15 -15.17 6.50
N LYS A 5 -3.86 -14.66 5.50
CA LYS A 5 -3.43 -14.74 4.09
C LYS A 5 -2.69 -13.48 3.70
N ASN A 6 -1.53 -13.63 3.07
CA ASN A 6 -0.71 -12.52 2.60
C ASN A 6 -0.43 -12.66 1.10
N TRP A 7 -0.57 -11.57 0.35
CA TRP A 7 -0.23 -11.47 -1.07
C TRP A 7 0.71 -10.29 -1.30
N VAL A 8 1.63 -10.44 -2.24
CA VAL A 8 2.54 -9.37 -2.68
C VAL A 8 2.38 -9.17 -4.17
N LEU A 9 2.18 -7.92 -4.58
CA LEU A 9 2.15 -7.46 -5.96
C LEU A 9 3.37 -6.57 -6.19
N ILE A 10 4.11 -6.79 -7.27
CA ILE A 10 5.30 -6.02 -7.63
C ILE A 10 5.02 -5.36 -8.97
N PHE A 11 5.33 -4.07 -9.07
CA PHE A 11 5.14 -3.24 -10.25
C PHE A 11 6.47 -2.59 -10.61
N GLU A 12 6.76 -2.53 -11.90
CA GLU A 12 7.90 -1.81 -12.45
C GLU A 12 7.45 -0.49 -13.08
N ASN A 13 8.32 0.52 -13.05
CA ASN A 13 8.11 1.81 -13.71
C ASN A 13 6.82 2.55 -13.28
N VAL A 14 6.51 2.52 -11.98
CA VAL A 14 5.36 3.24 -11.41
C VAL A 14 5.71 4.72 -11.23
N SER A 15 4.89 5.61 -11.78
CA SER A 15 5.11 7.04 -11.60
C SER A 15 4.68 7.52 -10.21
N PRO A 16 5.30 8.58 -9.66
CA PRO A 16 4.85 9.19 -8.40
C PRO A 16 3.37 9.62 -8.41
N SER A 17 2.83 9.98 -9.59
CA SER A 17 1.43 10.36 -9.76
C SER A 17 0.46 9.19 -9.57
N GLU A 18 0.85 7.98 -9.97
CA GLU A 18 0.04 6.77 -9.80
C GLU A 18 0.04 6.31 -8.33
N THR A 19 1.18 6.45 -7.66
CA THR A 19 1.29 6.23 -6.21
C THR A 19 0.33 7.14 -5.42
N ALA A 20 0.26 8.43 -5.76
CA ALA A 20 -0.66 9.37 -5.12
C ALA A 20 -2.12 8.97 -5.36
N LYS A 21 -2.49 8.65 -6.61
CA LYS A 21 -3.84 8.18 -6.97
C LYS A 21 -4.21 6.88 -6.26
N TYR A 22 -3.27 5.95 -6.09
CA TYR A 22 -3.53 4.70 -5.38
C TYR A 22 -3.88 4.96 -3.91
N LYS A 23 -3.14 5.86 -3.25
CA LYS A 23 -3.45 6.29 -1.88
C LYS A 23 -4.85 6.91 -1.79
N GLU A 24 -5.19 7.86 -2.67
CA GLU A 24 -6.53 8.49 -2.73
C GLU A 24 -7.64 7.46 -2.98
N THR A 25 -7.36 6.44 -3.80
CA THR A 25 -8.29 5.34 -4.09
C THR A 25 -8.54 4.49 -2.86
N LEU A 26 -7.52 4.20 -2.05
CA LEU A 26 -7.70 3.46 -0.80
C LEU A 26 -8.57 4.25 0.19
N GLU A 27 -8.29 5.54 0.39
CA GLU A 27 -9.08 6.43 1.24
C GLU A 27 -10.54 6.49 0.79
N SER A 28 -10.78 6.67 -0.51
CA SER A 28 -12.12 6.69 -1.11
C SER A 28 -12.87 5.35 -0.93
N ASN A 29 -12.14 4.24 -0.83
CA ASN A 29 -12.68 2.91 -0.55
C ASN A 29 -12.84 2.61 0.95
N GLY A 30 -12.60 3.59 1.82
CA GLY A 30 -12.78 3.49 3.26
C GLY A 30 -11.61 2.84 4.01
N TYR A 31 -10.44 2.75 3.38
CA TYR A 31 -9.22 2.43 4.12
C TYR A 31 -8.75 3.67 4.88
N LYS A 32 -8.30 3.45 6.12
CA LYS A 32 -7.62 4.46 6.91
C LYS A 32 -6.12 4.38 6.64
N ILE A 33 -5.51 5.49 6.23
CA ILE A 33 -4.04 5.58 6.15
C ILE A 33 -3.49 5.75 7.56
N ASN A 34 -2.71 4.77 8.02
CA ASN A 34 -2.15 4.75 9.37
C ASN A 34 -0.84 5.54 9.46
N PHE A 35 -0.01 5.47 8.42
CA PHE A 35 1.18 6.30 8.30
C PHE A 35 1.51 6.56 6.84
N THR A 36 2.29 7.62 6.59
CA THR A 36 2.93 7.85 5.29
C THR A 36 4.33 8.39 5.56
N THR A 37 5.34 7.79 4.91
CA THR A 37 6.72 8.25 4.96
C THR A 37 7.20 8.56 3.56
N ARG A 38 8.02 9.60 3.42
CA ARG A 38 8.60 10.02 2.14
C ARG A 38 10.10 10.27 2.32
N ALA A 39 10.90 9.72 1.42
CA ALA A 39 12.35 9.94 1.37
C ALA A 39 12.76 10.13 -0.10
N GLY A 40 13.12 11.37 -0.48
CA GLY A 40 13.31 11.70 -1.89
C GLY A 40 12.04 11.47 -2.71
N THR A 41 12.13 10.63 -3.72
CA THR A 41 11.00 10.16 -4.55
C THR A 41 10.30 8.93 -4.01
N ALA A 42 10.91 8.22 -3.05
CA ALA A 42 10.29 7.07 -2.40
C ALA A 42 9.12 7.49 -1.50
N THR A 43 8.00 6.78 -1.62
CA THR A 43 6.79 6.97 -0.83
C THR A 43 6.31 5.62 -0.31
N HIS A 44 6.16 5.52 1.01
CA HIS A 44 5.64 4.32 1.67
C HIS A 44 4.45 4.67 2.55
N PHE A 45 3.48 3.79 2.65
CA PHE A 45 2.36 3.94 3.58
C PHE A 45 1.77 2.58 3.98
N ALA A 46 1.08 2.55 5.11
CA ALA A 46 0.18 1.46 5.45
C ALA A 46 -1.25 1.98 5.58
N ALA A 47 -2.19 1.15 5.16
CA ALA A 47 -3.61 1.43 5.17
C ALA A 47 -4.39 0.21 5.68
N GLU A 48 -5.47 0.44 6.42
CA GLU A 48 -6.27 -0.65 7.01
C GLU A 48 -7.76 -0.45 6.77
N LYS A 49 -8.48 -1.56 6.57
CA LYS A 49 -9.94 -1.61 6.50
C LYS A 49 -10.43 -2.93 7.08
N GLY A 50 -11.01 -2.90 8.27
CA GLY A 50 -11.43 -4.11 8.97
C GLY A 50 -10.24 -5.01 9.27
N ASN A 51 -10.29 -6.26 8.81
CA ASN A 51 -9.20 -7.24 8.93
C ASN A 51 -8.23 -7.22 7.73
N ILE A 52 -8.32 -6.22 6.85
CA ILE A 52 -7.45 -6.08 5.68
C ILE A 52 -6.40 -5.00 5.97
N THR A 53 -5.14 -5.37 5.81
CA THR A 53 -3.98 -4.48 5.91
C THR A 53 -3.31 -4.38 4.55
N VAL A 54 -3.00 -3.16 4.10
CA VAL A 54 -2.28 -2.88 2.86
C VAL A 54 -1.01 -2.11 3.22
N THR A 55 0.14 -2.61 2.80
CA THR A 55 1.41 -1.88 2.87
C THR A 55 1.90 -1.59 1.46
N PHE A 56 2.11 -0.31 1.16
CA PHE A 56 2.66 0.16 -0.10
C PHE A 56 4.10 0.62 0.11
N MET A 57 5.00 0.16 -0.74
CA MET A 57 6.39 0.61 -0.81
C MET A 57 6.72 1.00 -2.25
N GLY A 58 6.90 2.29 -2.57
CA GLY A 58 7.27 2.74 -3.91
C GLY A 58 8.51 3.63 -3.93
N ASP A 59 9.29 3.53 -5.00
CA ASP A 59 10.46 4.38 -5.28
C ASP A 59 10.64 4.69 -6.77
N GLU A 60 11.78 5.30 -7.12
CA GLU A 60 12.23 5.45 -8.50
C GLU A 60 12.54 4.09 -9.16
N GLY A 61 11.55 3.54 -9.85
CA GLY A 61 11.72 2.34 -10.66
C GLY A 61 10.66 1.27 -10.40
N GLY A 62 9.89 1.39 -9.31
CA GLY A 62 8.81 0.46 -9.05
C GLY A 62 8.04 0.69 -7.77
N ALA A 63 7.12 -0.23 -7.51
CA ALA A 63 6.39 -0.31 -6.27
C ALA A 63 6.08 -1.76 -5.90
N SER A 64 5.91 -2.00 -4.60
CA SER A 64 5.33 -3.24 -4.10
C SER A 64 4.14 -2.94 -3.20
N ILE A 65 3.13 -3.81 -3.28
CA ILE A 65 1.93 -3.76 -2.46
C ILE A 65 1.82 -5.10 -1.76
N SER A 66 1.87 -5.09 -0.44
CA SER A 66 1.56 -6.25 0.39
C SER A 66 0.15 -6.12 0.94
N VAL A 67 -0.66 -7.16 0.78
CA VAL A 67 -2.03 -7.23 1.30
C VAL A 67 -2.12 -8.39 2.27
N GLY A 68 -2.42 -8.10 3.53
CA GLY A 68 -2.68 -9.08 4.58
C GLY A 68 -4.16 -9.11 4.94
N VAL A 69 -4.69 -10.31 5.19
CA VAL A 69 -6.04 -10.53 5.68
C VAL A 69 -5.97 -11.43 6.91
N ASP A 70 -6.29 -10.86 8.07
CA ASP A 70 -6.31 -11.59 9.34
C ASP A 70 -7.60 -12.43 9.44
N GLY A 71 -7.47 -13.67 9.94
CA GLY A 71 -8.55 -14.66 10.02
C GLY A 71 -9.00 -15.01 11.43
#